data_AF-A0A7S4F0T6-F1
#
_entry.id   AF-A0A7S4F0T6-F1
#
_cell.length_a   1.000
_cell.length_b   1.000
_cell.length_c   1.000
_cell.angle_alpha   90.00
_cell.angle_beta   90.00
_cell.angle_gamma   90.00
#
_symmetry.space_group_name_H-M   'P 1'
#
loop_
_entity.id
_entity.type
_entity.pdbx_description
1 polymer ?
#
loop_
_entity_poly.entity_id
_entity_poly.type
_entity_poly.pdbx_seq_one_letter_code
_entity_poly.pdbx_strand_id
1 'polypeptide(L)'
;MPFLQGGGIRGSADYQAGPFTMGDLYKEFGFDTHMAVIPLKGQIIAESIFNSRSAPKPAPNFLHADDAAEIDDEHKIVKINGEPFDPERIYTVATYQFLLTGLNIIQPLLSYVQENVAVPTIDQCRPVKKVAMDYCVKETWRKLFDAEKWPTGEGATPTQDAISMRVAAAISAADSNNDGLLDEDEVRAHMEAKGMSAGLVPQMIQLIDSDGDGKVSPEDLATIVA
;
A
#
# COMPACT_ATOMS: atom_id res chain seq x y z
N MET A 1 -8.46 -4.55 -4.57
CA MET A 1 -8.89 -3.63 -3.51
C MET A 1 -8.61 -4.24 -2.14
N PRO A 2 -7.98 -3.53 -1.20
CA PRO A 2 -7.93 -3.92 0.20
C PRO A 2 -9.20 -3.51 0.96
N PHE A 3 -9.53 -4.24 2.02
CA PHE A 3 -10.38 -3.72 3.10
C PHE A 3 -9.89 -4.16 4.48
N LEU A 4 -10.05 -3.26 5.45
CA LEU A 4 -9.56 -3.38 6.82
C LEU A 4 -10.70 -3.17 7.81
N GLN A 5 -10.73 -3.95 8.88
CA GLN A 5 -11.68 -3.72 9.97
C GLN A 5 -11.29 -2.47 10.77
N GLY A 6 -12.27 -1.66 11.16
CA GLY A 6 -12.07 -0.44 11.94
C GLY A 6 -11.40 -0.68 13.29
N GLY A 7 -11.63 -1.85 13.92
CA GLY A 7 -10.93 -2.23 15.15
C GLY A 7 -9.41 -2.36 15.02
N GLY A 8 -8.88 -2.47 13.79
CA GLY A 8 -7.44 -2.48 13.50
C GLY A 8 -6.81 -1.10 13.34
N ILE A 9 -7.63 -0.05 13.22
CA ILE A 9 -7.25 1.35 13.03
C ILE A 9 -7.45 2.07 14.37
N ARG A 10 -6.38 2.61 14.95
CA ARG A 10 -6.31 2.94 16.38
C ARG A 10 -5.74 4.31 16.69
N GLY A 11 -5.21 5.04 15.71
CA GLY A 11 -4.54 6.31 16.00
C GLY A 11 -5.48 7.42 16.46
N SER A 12 -6.77 7.30 16.11
CA SER A 12 -7.84 8.22 16.49
C SER A 12 -7.48 9.68 16.18
N ALA A 13 -6.89 9.91 15.00
CA ALA A 13 -6.36 11.20 14.60
C ALA A 13 -6.62 11.46 13.11
N ASP A 14 -6.93 12.71 12.79
CA ASP A 14 -6.95 13.22 11.42
C ASP A 14 -5.57 13.80 11.09
N TYR A 15 -4.72 13.01 10.45
CA TYR A 15 -3.38 13.45 10.07
C TYR A 15 -3.44 14.58 9.05
N GLN A 16 -2.78 15.69 9.38
CA GLN A 16 -2.64 16.83 8.47
C GLN A 16 -1.41 16.64 7.57
N ALA A 17 -1.39 17.34 6.43
CA ALA A 17 -0.21 17.39 5.58
C ALA A 17 1.02 17.85 6.41
N GLY A 18 2.08 17.05 6.39
CA GLY A 18 3.24 17.25 7.24
C GLY A 18 4.01 15.95 7.49
N PRO A 19 4.95 15.94 8.45
CA PRO A 19 5.70 14.75 8.79
C PRO A 19 4.77 13.68 9.39
N PHE A 20 4.81 12.49 8.81
CA PHE A 20 4.19 11.29 9.37
C PHE A 20 5.31 10.36 9.84
N THR A 21 5.34 10.08 11.14
CA THR A 21 6.47 9.36 11.76
C THR A 21 6.21 7.87 11.89
N MET A 22 7.28 7.10 12.15
CA MET A 22 7.17 5.71 12.58
C MET A 22 6.26 5.55 13.81
N GLY A 23 6.32 6.49 14.75
CA GLY A 23 5.48 6.49 15.94
C GLY A 23 4.00 6.63 15.59
N ASP A 24 3.67 7.51 14.64
CA ASP A 24 2.31 7.70 14.14
C ASP A 24 1.80 6.43 13.47
N LEU A 25 2.60 5.80 12.60
CA LEU A 25 2.24 4.53 11.96
C LEU A 25 1.94 3.41 12.97
N TYR A 26 2.79 3.27 13.98
CA TYR A 26 2.63 2.22 15.00
C TYR A 26 1.47 2.51 15.94
N LYS A 27 1.16 3.79 16.18
CA LYS A 27 -0.04 4.21 16.90
C LYS A 27 -1.30 3.93 16.08
N GLU A 28 -1.23 4.15 14.77
CA GLU A 28 -2.35 3.94 13.85
C GLU A 28 -2.71 2.46 13.75
N PHE A 29 -1.72 1.62 13.46
CA PHE A 29 -1.91 0.17 13.37
C PHE A 29 -1.55 -0.49 14.70
N GLY A 30 -2.53 -0.59 15.60
CA GLY A 30 -2.32 -1.20 16.92
C GLY A 30 -1.96 -2.69 16.89
N PHE A 31 -2.14 -3.36 15.75
CA PHE A 31 -1.86 -4.78 15.55
C PHE A 31 -1.16 -4.99 14.20
N ASP A 32 -0.50 -6.14 14.03
CA ASP A 32 0.21 -6.44 12.79
C ASP A 32 -0.71 -6.71 11.61
N THR A 33 -1.96 -7.13 11.87
CA THR A 33 -3.03 -7.28 10.86
C THR A 33 -2.52 -7.90 9.56
N HIS A 34 -2.13 -9.19 9.61
CA HIS A 34 -1.56 -9.90 8.47
C HIS A 34 -2.53 -9.94 7.28
N MET A 35 -2.18 -9.24 6.21
CA MET A 35 -2.99 -9.07 5.01
C MET A 35 -2.86 -10.31 4.12
N ALA A 36 -3.97 -11.03 3.96
CA ALA A 36 -4.14 -12.13 3.02
C ALA A 36 -4.70 -11.60 1.71
N VAL A 37 -4.25 -12.16 0.58
CA VAL A 37 -4.81 -11.85 -0.74
C VAL A 37 -5.64 -13.04 -1.22
N ILE A 38 -6.92 -12.80 -1.48
CA ILE A 38 -7.89 -13.83 -1.86
C ILE A 38 -8.79 -13.38 -3.01
N PRO A 39 -9.29 -14.32 -3.84
CA PRO A 39 -10.37 -14.04 -4.77
C PRO A 39 -11.72 -13.95 -4.04
N LEU A 40 -12.54 -12.94 -4.34
CA LEU A 40 -13.89 -12.80 -3.82
C LEU A 40 -14.87 -12.36 -4.91
N LYS A 41 -16.07 -12.95 -4.91
CA LYS A 41 -17.17 -12.48 -5.76
C LYS A 41 -17.63 -11.08 -5.31
N GLY A 42 -17.87 -10.19 -6.26
CA GLY A 42 -18.29 -8.81 -6.02
C GLY A 42 -19.46 -8.74 -5.03
N GLN A 43 -20.51 -9.52 -5.26
CA GLN A 43 -21.68 -9.60 -4.40
C GLN A 43 -21.32 -9.81 -2.92
N ILE A 44 -20.37 -10.71 -2.63
CA ILE A 44 -19.93 -11.01 -1.27
C ILE A 44 -19.20 -9.81 -0.65
N ILE A 45 -18.42 -9.08 -1.44
CA ILE A 45 -17.76 -7.84 -1.00
C ILE A 45 -18.81 -6.78 -0.64
N ALA A 46 -19.77 -6.54 -1.56
CA ALA A 46 -20.82 -5.55 -1.37
C ALA A 46 -21.69 -5.84 -0.14
N GLU A 47 -22.17 -7.08 0.00
CA GLU A 47 -22.99 -7.48 1.15
C GLU A 47 -22.19 -7.41 2.47
N SER A 48 -20.91 -7.79 2.47
CA SER A 48 -20.08 -7.73 3.68
C SER A 48 -19.76 -6.30 4.12
N ILE A 49 -19.51 -5.40 3.16
CA ILE A 49 -19.36 -3.97 3.43
C ILE A 49 -20.68 -3.42 3.98
N PHE A 50 -21.80 -3.64 3.28
CA PHE A 50 -23.11 -3.14 3.71
C PHE A 50 -23.46 -3.62 5.12
N ASN A 51 -23.32 -4.91 5.41
CA ASN A 51 -23.65 -5.51 6.70
C ASN A 51 -22.75 -4.99 7.83
N SER A 52 -21.43 -4.91 7.58
CA SER A 52 -20.49 -4.41 8.60
C SER A 52 -20.69 -2.93 8.92
N ARG A 53 -21.02 -2.11 7.91
CA ARG A 53 -21.21 -0.67 8.08
C ARG A 53 -22.56 -0.33 8.72
N SER A 54 -23.59 -1.11 8.42
CA SER A 54 -24.95 -0.97 8.95
C SER A 54 -25.13 -1.52 10.37
N ALA A 55 -24.12 -2.20 10.93
CA ALA A 55 -24.18 -2.76 12.27
C ALA A 55 -24.28 -1.66 13.36
N PRO A 56 -24.99 -1.93 14.49
CA PRO A 56 -25.05 -1.02 15.63
C PRO A 56 -23.67 -0.60 16.13
N LYS A 57 -23.53 0.66 16.58
CA LYS A 57 -22.25 1.21 17.05
C LYS A 57 -22.03 0.92 18.55
N PRO A 58 -20.77 0.71 19.00
CA PRO A 58 -19.55 0.69 18.21
C PRO A 58 -19.43 -0.56 17.32
N ALA A 59 -18.97 -0.39 16.09
CA ALA A 59 -18.83 -1.46 15.10
C ALA A 59 -17.34 -1.74 14.82
N PRO A 60 -16.65 -2.52 15.67
CA PRO A 60 -15.22 -2.83 15.45
C PRO A 60 -14.98 -3.65 14.17
N ASN A 61 -16.02 -4.29 13.66
CA ASN A 61 -16.05 -5.04 12.40
C ASN A 61 -16.32 -4.17 11.18
N PHE A 62 -16.52 -2.85 11.32
CA PHE A 62 -16.75 -1.92 10.22
C PHE A 62 -15.64 -2.05 9.18
N LEU A 63 -15.99 -2.38 7.93
CA LEU A 63 -14.99 -2.52 6.87
C LEU A 63 -14.70 -1.17 6.19
N HIS A 64 -13.48 -0.68 6.38
CA HIS A 64 -12.89 0.38 5.57
C HIS A 64 -12.38 -0.21 4.26
N ALA A 65 -12.68 0.46 3.15
CA ALA A 65 -12.09 0.19 1.84
C ALA A 65 -11.08 1.30 1.52
N ASP A 66 -10.18 1.07 0.57
CA ASP A 66 -9.30 2.12 0.05
C ASP A 66 -10.05 3.11 -0.84
N ASP A 67 -9.33 4.15 -1.27
CA ASP A 67 -9.80 5.24 -2.13
C ASP A 67 -10.18 4.79 -3.55
N ALA A 68 -9.70 3.63 -3.98
CA ALA A 68 -10.10 3.03 -5.25
C ALA A 68 -11.56 2.55 -5.28
N ALA A 69 -12.21 2.39 -4.11
CA ALA A 69 -13.61 2.01 -4.01
C ALA A 69 -14.52 3.21 -3.72
N GLU A 70 -15.41 3.53 -4.64
CA GLU A 70 -16.46 4.53 -4.41
C GLU A 70 -17.67 3.84 -3.75
N ILE A 71 -18.03 4.27 -2.54
CA ILE A 71 -19.14 3.72 -1.75
C ILE A 71 -20.07 4.87 -1.37
N ASP A 72 -21.36 4.73 -1.66
CA ASP A 72 -22.37 5.76 -1.37
C ASP A 72 -22.74 5.85 0.13
N ASP A 73 -23.57 6.85 0.47
CA ASP A 73 -24.04 7.09 1.83
C ASP A 73 -24.90 5.94 2.37
N GLU A 74 -25.54 5.17 1.47
CA GLU A 74 -26.27 3.93 1.77
C GLU A 74 -25.38 2.68 1.86
N HIS A 75 -24.05 2.85 1.85
CA HIS A 75 -23.04 1.81 1.97
C HIS A 75 -22.99 0.82 0.79
N LYS A 76 -23.46 1.22 -0.40
CA LYS A 76 -23.36 0.43 -1.62
C LYS A 76 -22.12 0.82 -2.41
N ILE A 77 -21.43 -0.18 -2.94
CA ILE A 77 -20.28 0.02 -3.83
C ILE A 77 -20.79 0.47 -5.19
N VAL A 78 -20.32 1.61 -5.67
CA VAL A 78 -20.68 2.21 -6.96
C VAL A 78 -19.62 1.89 -8.01
N LYS A 79 -18.33 2.03 -7.66
CA LYS A 79 -17.19 1.76 -8.53
C LYS A 79 -16.02 1.14 -7.79
N ILE A 80 -15.18 0.44 -8.54
CA ILE A 80 -13.86 -0.01 -8.10
C ILE A 80 -12.86 0.32 -9.22
N ASN A 81 -11.77 1.01 -8.88
CA ASN A 81 -10.74 1.46 -9.83
C ASN A 81 -11.31 2.31 -10.98
N GLY A 82 -12.28 3.18 -10.69
CA GLY A 82 -12.95 4.03 -11.69
C GLY A 82 -13.96 3.31 -12.59
N GLU A 83 -14.02 1.98 -12.55
CA GLU A 83 -14.98 1.17 -13.32
C GLU A 83 -16.25 0.87 -12.51
N PRO A 84 -17.44 0.82 -13.15
CA PRO A 84 -18.68 0.41 -12.50
C PRO A 84 -18.53 -0.92 -11.76
N PHE A 85 -19.06 -0.97 -10.54
CA PHE A 85 -19.04 -2.19 -9.74
C PHE A 85 -19.89 -3.30 -10.38
N ASP A 86 -19.33 -4.51 -10.46
CA ASP A 86 -19.99 -5.70 -11.00
C ASP A 86 -20.11 -6.77 -9.90
N PRO A 87 -21.32 -7.09 -9.42
CA PRO A 87 -21.50 -8.09 -8.36
C PRO A 87 -21.12 -9.52 -8.79
N GLU A 88 -21.09 -9.83 -10.08
CA GLU A 88 -20.76 -11.17 -10.57
C GLU A 88 -19.25 -11.37 -10.83
N ARG A 89 -18.49 -10.28 -10.92
CA ARG A 89 -17.04 -10.33 -11.12
C ARG A 89 -16.32 -10.90 -9.89
N ILE A 90 -15.29 -11.70 -10.13
CA ILE A 90 -14.31 -12.08 -9.10
C ILE A 90 -13.24 -10.99 -9.01
N TYR A 91 -13.07 -10.43 -7.81
CA TYR A 91 -12.06 -9.43 -7.50
C TYR A 91 -10.94 -10.04 -6.67
N THR A 92 -9.72 -9.54 -6.89
CA THR A 92 -8.59 -9.79 -5.99
C THR A 92 -8.64 -8.82 -4.83
N VAL A 93 -8.76 -9.38 -3.63
CA VAL A 93 -8.97 -8.63 -2.40
C VAL A 93 -7.85 -8.88 -1.41
N ALA A 94 -7.35 -7.81 -0.78
CA ALA A 94 -6.47 -7.92 0.38
C ALA A 94 -7.24 -7.63 1.67
N THR A 95 -7.23 -8.54 2.65
CA THR A 95 -7.87 -8.30 3.95
C THR A 95 -7.18 -9.02 5.09
N TYR A 96 -7.57 -8.74 6.33
CA TYR A 96 -6.96 -9.36 7.48
C TYR A 96 -7.27 -10.87 7.54
N GLN A 97 -6.22 -11.69 7.60
CA GLN A 97 -6.32 -13.14 7.61
C GLN A 97 -7.25 -13.68 8.72
N PHE A 98 -7.28 -13.06 9.91
CA PHE A 98 -8.17 -13.53 10.98
C PHE A 98 -9.65 -13.24 10.73
N LEU A 99 -10.02 -12.26 9.90
CA LEU A 99 -11.42 -12.09 9.50
C LEU A 99 -11.91 -13.29 8.68
N LEU A 100 -11.00 -13.90 7.91
CA LEU A 100 -11.28 -15.08 7.08
C LEU A 100 -11.39 -16.36 7.91
N THR A 101 -10.87 -16.35 9.15
CA THR A 101 -10.89 -17.51 10.06
C THR A 101 -11.80 -17.31 11.27
N GLY A 102 -12.64 -16.27 11.29
CA GLY A 102 -13.74 -16.11 12.26
C GLY A 102 -13.61 -14.99 13.27
N LEU A 103 -12.57 -14.14 13.21
CA LEU A 103 -12.51 -12.92 14.01
C LEU A 103 -13.63 -11.95 13.59
N ASN A 104 -14.32 -11.36 14.56
CA ASN A 104 -15.38 -10.36 14.37
C ASN A 104 -16.58 -10.77 13.49
N ILE A 105 -16.62 -12.03 13.02
CA ILE A 105 -17.67 -12.69 12.22
C ILE A 105 -18.39 -11.74 11.26
N ILE A 106 -17.87 -11.62 10.05
CA ILE A 106 -18.47 -10.79 8.99
C ILE A 106 -19.18 -11.72 8.01
N GLN A 107 -20.49 -11.55 7.87
CA GLN A 107 -21.29 -12.32 6.91
C GLN A 107 -21.75 -11.43 5.76
N PRO A 108 -21.81 -11.95 4.52
CA PRO A 108 -21.59 -13.35 4.11
C PRO A 108 -20.11 -13.78 3.95
N LEU A 109 -19.14 -12.89 4.16
CA LEU A 109 -17.71 -13.14 3.92
C LEU A 109 -17.22 -14.47 4.50
N LEU A 110 -17.44 -14.71 5.80
CA LEU A 110 -16.91 -15.89 6.48
C LEU A 110 -17.46 -17.18 5.88
N SER A 111 -18.78 -17.28 5.70
CA SER A 111 -19.40 -18.47 5.13
C SER A 111 -18.96 -18.72 3.69
N TYR A 112 -18.91 -17.67 2.87
CA TYR A 112 -18.45 -17.80 1.48
C TYR A 112 -17.01 -18.30 1.39
N VAL A 113 -16.11 -17.73 2.19
CA VAL A 113 -14.68 -18.06 2.17
C VAL A 113 -14.44 -19.50 2.62
N GLN A 114 -15.13 -19.96 3.66
CA GLN A 114 -15.02 -21.34 4.15
C GLN A 114 -15.40 -22.39 3.10
N GLU A 115 -16.32 -22.05 2.20
CA GLU A 115 -16.83 -22.96 1.17
C GLU A 115 -16.08 -22.85 -0.16
N ASN A 116 -15.57 -21.67 -0.51
CA ASN A 116 -15.15 -21.36 -1.89
C ASN A 116 -13.68 -20.94 -2.03
N VAL A 117 -12.96 -20.66 -0.94
CA VAL A 117 -11.64 -20.02 -1.00
C VAL A 117 -10.63 -20.76 -0.13
N ALA A 118 -9.47 -21.07 -0.71
CA ALA A 118 -8.32 -21.53 0.07
C ALA A 118 -7.71 -20.35 0.84
N VAL A 119 -8.00 -20.25 2.13
CA VAL A 119 -7.50 -19.16 2.99
C VAL A 119 -5.99 -19.29 3.19
N PRO A 120 -5.19 -18.25 2.88
CA PRO A 120 -3.76 -18.26 3.15
C PRO A 120 -3.46 -18.41 4.64
N THR A 121 -2.37 -19.10 4.97
CA THR A 121 -1.84 -19.13 6.34
C THR A 121 -1.19 -17.79 6.69
N ILE A 122 -0.95 -17.53 7.98
CA ILE A 122 -0.31 -16.29 8.43
C ILE A 122 1.05 -16.07 7.73
N ASP A 123 1.84 -17.12 7.55
CA ASP A 123 3.17 -17.05 6.92
C ASP A 123 3.12 -16.67 5.43
N GLN A 124 1.97 -16.82 4.79
CA GLN A 124 1.72 -16.39 3.41
C GLN A 124 1.19 -14.94 3.33
N CYS A 125 0.97 -14.30 4.46
CA CYS A 125 0.39 -12.96 4.57
C CYS A 125 1.45 -11.92 4.93
N ARG A 126 1.13 -10.64 4.70
CA ARG A 126 2.05 -9.53 5.00
C ARG A 126 1.49 -8.62 6.10
N PRO A 127 2.26 -8.27 7.15
CA PRO A 127 1.81 -7.33 8.16
C PRO A 127 1.42 -5.97 7.57
N VAL A 128 0.30 -5.38 8.01
CA VAL A 128 -0.20 -4.08 7.52
C VAL A 128 0.81 -2.96 7.74
N LYS A 129 1.52 -2.96 8.88
CA LYS A 129 2.57 -1.95 9.16
C LYS A 129 3.68 -2.01 8.12
N LYS A 130 4.09 -3.22 7.70
CA LYS A 130 5.09 -3.39 6.65
C LYS A 130 4.54 -2.91 5.31
N VAL A 131 3.30 -3.27 4.96
CA VAL A 131 2.68 -2.82 3.70
C VAL A 131 2.61 -1.29 3.64
N ALA A 132 2.16 -0.65 4.71
CA ALA A 132 2.10 0.82 4.81
C ALA A 132 3.50 1.46 4.78
N MET A 133 4.48 0.89 5.48
CA MET A 133 5.87 1.33 5.44
C MET A 133 6.43 1.28 4.02
N ASP A 134 6.27 0.14 3.35
CA ASP A 134 6.79 -0.08 2.01
C ASP A 134 6.17 0.92 1.02
N TYR A 135 4.88 1.24 1.19
CA TYR A 135 4.21 2.29 0.42
C TYR A 135 4.82 3.67 0.69
N CYS A 136 4.95 4.08 1.96
CA CYS A 136 5.54 5.37 2.33
C CYS A 136 6.97 5.54 1.83
N VAL A 137 7.79 4.48 1.88
CA VAL A 137 9.16 4.48 1.35
C VAL A 137 9.16 4.67 -0.16
N LYS A 138 8.31 3.93 -0.91
CA LYS A 138 8.20 4.08 -2.36
C LYS A 138 7.74 5.48 -2.76
N GLU A 139 6.77 6.04 -2.05
CA GLU A 139 6.33 7.43 -2.24
C GLU A 139 7.46 8.43 -1.93
N THR A 140 8.28 8.15 -0.92
CA THR A 140 9.44 8.99 -0.57
C THR A 140 10.46 8.99 -1.70
N TRP A 141 10.79 7.82 -2.26
CA TRP A 141 11.66 7.71 -3.44
C TRP A 141 11.09 8.46 -4.66
N ARG A 142 9.79 8.34 -4.92
CA ARG A 142 9.12 9.09 -6.01
C ARG A 142 9.23 10.60 -5.82
N LYS A 143 9.00 11.10 -4.61
CA LYS A 143 9.14 12.53 -4.27
C LYS A 143 10.60 13.00 -4.31
N LEU A 144 11.51 12.16 -3.84
CA LEU A 144 12.95 12.42 -3.84
C LEU A 144 13.47 12.67 -5.25
N PHE A 145 12.87 12.05 -6.28
CA PHE A 145 13.25 12.27 -7.66
C PHE A 145 12.22 13.05 -8.50
N ASP A 146 11.23 13.71 -7.89
CA ASP A 146 10.19 14.46 -8.60
C ASP A 146 9.42 13.62 -9.65
N ALA A 147 9.21 12.32 -9.38
CA ALA A 147 8.55 11.40 -10.31
C ALA A 147 7.15 11.86 -10.75
N GLU A 148 6.47 12.67 -9.93
CA GLU A 148 5.17 13.30 -10.22
C GLU A 148 5.22 14.34 -11.36
N LYS A 149 6.38 14.98 -11.59
CA LYS A 149 6.57 15.97 -12.67
C LYS A 149 7.07 15.34 -13.96
N TRP A 150 7.34 14.04 -13.95
CA TRP A 150 7.88 13.35 -15.11
C TRP A 150 6.73 13.07 -16.07
N PRO A 151 6.86 13.41 -17.37
CA PRO A 151 5.78 13.27 -18.32
C PRO A 151 5.31 11.81 -18.37
N THR A 152 4.16 11.55 -17.75
CA THR A 152 3.37 10.35 -17.96
C THR A 152 2.64 10.58 -19.28
N GLY A 153 3.14 9.98 -20.36
CA GLY A 153 2.35 9.87 -21.57
C GLY A 153 1.02 9.22 -21.21
N GLU A 154 -0.09 9.90 -21.53
CA GLU A 154 -1.45 9.53 -21.13
C GLU A 154 -1.70 8.02 -21.29
N GLY A 155 -1.99 7.34 -20.18
CA GLY A 155 -2.60 6.00 -20.16
C GLY A 155 -1.75 4.80 -20.61
N ALA A 156 -0.46 4.97 -20.89
CA ALA A 156 0.42 3.85 -21.25
C ALA A 156 1.44 3.57 -20.14
N THR A 157 1.60 2.30 -19.76
CA THR A 157 2.78 1.83 -19.02
C THR A 157 4.04 2.45 -19.63
N PRO A 158 4.92 3.07 -18.84
CA PRO A 158 6.14 3.69 -19.36
C PRO A 158 6.90 2.67 -20.22
N THR A 159 7.35 3.06 -21.41
CA THR A 159 8.25 2.21 -22.20
C THR A 159 9.53 1.96 -21.39
N GLN A 160 10.19 0.82 -21.61
CA GLN A 160 11.46 0.52 -20.93
C GLN A 160 12.47 1.66 -21.08
N ASP A 161 12.54 2.28 -22.27
CA ASP A 161 13.39 3.43 -22.53
C ASP A 161 13.07 4.63 -21.61
N ALA A 162 11.78 4.90 -21.37
CA ALA A 162 11.36 5.95 -20.46
C ALA A 162 11.76 5.64 -19.01
N ILE A 163 11.66 4.38 -18.57
CA ILE A 163 12.09 3.94 -17.24
C ILE A 163 13.61 4.11 -17.09
N SER A 164 14.40 3.65 -18.06
CA SER A 164 15.86 3.78 -18.03
C SER A 164 16.31 5.23 -18.02
N MET A 165 15.67 6.11 -18.81
CA MET A 165 15.97 7.55 -18.79
C MET A 165 15.68 8.19 -17.42
N ARG A 166 14.58 7.78 -16.77
CA ARG A 166 14.20 8.27 -15.44
C ARG A 166 15.20 7.85 -14.37
N VAL A 167 15.60 6.58 -14.38
CA VAL A 167 16.59 6.03 -13.46
C VAL A 167 17.93 6.73 -13.64
N ALA A 168 18.39 6.92 -14.88
CA ALA A 168 19.64 7.62 -15.15
C ALA A 168 19.63 9.07 -14.64
N ALA A 169 18.50 9.78 -14.79
CA ALA A 169 18.36 11.14 -14.27
C ALA A 169 18.36 11.18 -12.73
N ALA A 170 17.72 10.20 -12.08
CA ALA A 170 17.70 10.07 -10.63
C ALA A 170 19.11 9.82 -10.07
N ILE A 171 19.85 8.86 -10.64
CA ILE A 171 21.22 8.55 -10.24
C ILE A 171 22.10 9.77 -10.43
N SER A 172 22.10 10.38 -11.63
CA SER A 172 22.92 11.57 -11.91
C SER A 172 22.64 12.77 -10.99
N ALA A 173 21.49 12.82 -10.31
CA ALA A 173 21.14 13.91 -9.41
C ALA A 173 21.68 13.72 -7.97
N ALA A 174 21.99 12.49 -7.58
CA ALA A 174 22.41 12.14 -6.21
C ALA A 174 23.80 11.50 -6.15
N ASP A 175 24.21 10.78 -7.21
CA ASP A 175 25.51 10.14 -7.38
C ASP A 175 26.62 11.21 -7.45
N SER A 176 27.31 11.38 -6.33
CA SER A 176 28.35 12.39 -6.14
C SER A 176 29.72 11.82 -6.48
N ASN A 177 29.92 10.52 -6.28
CA ASN A 177 31.19 9.84 -6.51
C ASN A 177 31.33 9.32 -7.97
N ASN A 178 30.26 9.38 -8.76
CA ASN A 178 30.12 8.89 -10.14
C ASN A 178 30.41 7.39 -10.29
N ASP A 179 30.05 6.58 -9.30
CA ASP A 179 30.18 5.12 -9.36
C ASP A 179 28.96 4.45 -10.03
N GLY A 180 27.91 5.22 -10.33
CA GLY A 180 26.69 4.75 -10.98
C GLY A 180 25.72 4.01 -10.06
N LEU A 181 26.00 3.99 -8.75
CA LEU A 181 25.16 3.46 -7.68
C LEU A 181 24.83 4.59 -6.71
N LEU A 182 23.83 4.41 -5.85
CA LEU A 182 23.55 5.36 -4.77
C LEU A 182 23.82 4.71 -3.42
N ASP A 183 24.75 5.26 -2.66
CA ASP A 183 25.02 4.83 -1.29
C ASP A 183 24.20 5.61 -0.24
N GLU A 184 24.31 5.20 1.02
CA GLU A 184 23.58 5.82 2.14
C GLU A 184 23.87 7.33 2.28
N ASP A 185 25.12 7.75 2.09
CA ASP A 185 25.53 9.14 2.27
C ASP A 185 25.00 10.02 1.12
N GLU A 186 25.00 9.51 -0.11
CA GLU A 186 24.47 10.19 -1.29
C GLU A 186 22.96 10.38 -1.22
N VAL A 187 22.22 9.33 -0.84
CA VAL A 187 20.77 9.40 -0.66
C VAL A 187 20.43 10.36 0.49
N ARG A 188 21.15 10.29 1.61
CA ARG A 188 20.98 11.19 2.76
C ARG A 188 21.23 12.65 2.37
N ALA A 189 22.33 12.94 1.69
CA ALA A 189 22.66 14.29 1.24
C ALA A 189 21.59 14.84 0.28
N HIS A 190 21.11 14.02 -0.66
CA HIS A 190 20.07 14.44 -1.60
C HIS A 190 18.71 14.67 -0.92
N MET A 191 18.34 13.85 0.07
CA MET A 191 17.13 14.04 0.88
C MET A 191 17.20 15.33 1.70
N GLU A 192 18.33 15.60 2.36
CA GLU A 192 18.55 16.82 3.13
C GLU A 192 18.51 18.08 2.25
N ALA A 193 19.08 18.00 1.03
CA ALA A 193 19.01 19.08 0.05
C ALA A 193 17.56 19.41 -0.39
N LYS A 194 16.67 18.41 -0.38
CA LYS A 194 15.23 18.59 -0.61
C LYS A 194 14.42 18.94 0.64
N GLY A 195 15.07 19.09 1.79
CA GLY A 195 14.41 19.38 3.07
C GLY A 195 13.60 18.20 3.63
N MET A 196 13.90 16.98 3.18
CA MET A 196 13.26 15.74 3.66
C MET A 196 14.03 15.17 4.85
N SER A 197 13.34 14.42 5.72
CA SER A 197 14.00 13.75 6.84
C SER A 197 14.78 12.52 6.36
N ALA A 198 16.08 12.50 6.60
CA ALA A 198 16.96 11.39 6.22
C ALA A 198 17.07 10.27 7.28
N GLY A 199 16.23 10.30 8.34
CA GLY A 199 16.29 9.32 9.43
C GLY A 199 15.90 7.88 9.03
N LEU A 200 15.28 7.70 7.86
CA LEU A 200 14.84 6.40 7.35
C LEU A 200 15.61 5.94 6.10
N VAL A 201 16.71 6.60 5.73
CA VAL A 201 17.52 6.23 4.54
C VAL A 201 17.92 4.75 4.57
N PRO A 202 18.39 4.17 5.70
CA PRO A 202 18.73 2.75 5.73
C PRO A 202 17.55 1.83 5.36
N GLN A 203 16.35 2.14 5.87
CA GLN A 203 15.12 1.40 5.54
C GLN A 203 14.68 1.64 4.09
N MET A 204 14.95 2.83 3.54
CA MET A 204 14.64 3.16 2.16
C MET A 204 15.48 2.36 1.16
N ILE A 205 16.78 2.22 1.43
CA ILE A 205 17.72 1.43 0.62
C ILE A 205 17.36 -0.05 0.73
N GLN A 206 17.29 -0.56 1.96
CA GLN A 206 17.00 -1.98 2.22
C GLN A 206 15.72 -2.49 1.55
N LEU A 207 14.72 -1.62 1.33
CA LEU A 207 13.47 -2.04 0.71
C LEU A 207 13.62 -2.42 -0.76
N ILE A 208 14.56 -1.79 -1.47
CA ILE A 208 14.69 -1.89 -2.93
C ILE A 208 15.99 -2.54 -3.35
N ASP A 209 16.99 -2.53 -2.47
CA ASP A 209 18.26 -3.25 -2.59
C ASP A 209 17.99 -4.76 -2.74
N SER A 210 18.02 -5.23 -3.98
CA SER A 210 17.67 -6.59 -4.34
C SER A 210 18.84 -7.58 -4.16
N ASP A 211 20.08 -7.10 -4.24
CA ASP A 211 21.29 -7.91 -4.16
C ASP A 211 21.97 -7.89 -2.78
N GLY A 212 21.54 -6.98 -1.90
CA GLY A 212 21.97 -6.85 -0.52
C GLY A 212 23.35 -6.23 -0.37
N ASP A 213 23.81 -5.47 -1.35
CA ASP A 213 25.12 -4.80 -1.31
C ASP A 213 25.11 -3.50 -0.48
N GLY A 214 23.93 -3.06 -0.04
CA GLY A 214 23.73 -1.85 0.76
C GLY A 214 23.73 -0.56 -0.08
N LYS A 215 23.72 -0.67 -1.40
CA LYS A 215 23.60 0.42 -2.37
C LYS A 215 22.32 0.23 -3.18
N VAL A 216 21.98 1.26 -3.95
CA VAL A 216 20.84 1.21 -4.86
C VAL A 216 21.35 1.25 -6.29
N SER A 217 21.07 0.18 -7.03
CA SER A 217 21.40 0.07 -8.45
C SER A 217 20.34 0.71 -9.35
N PRO A 218 20.64 0.94 -10.64
CA PRO A 218 19.64 1.35 -11.62
C PRO A 218 18.44 0.39 -11.70
N GLU A 219 18.69 -0.91 -11.54
CA GLU A 219 17.64 -1.93 -11.59
C GLU A 219 16.71 -1.83 -10.38
N ASP A 220 17.26 -1.55 -9.19
CA ASP A 220 16.48 -1.37 -7.96
C ASP A 220 15.57 -0.14 -8.05
N LEU A 221 16.11 0.99 -8.54
CA LEU A 221 15.30 2.21 -8.75
C LEU A 221 14.21 2.01 -9.80
N ALA A 222 14.47 1.23 -10.86
CA ALA A 222 13.48 0.95 -11.89
C ALA A 222 12.21 0.31 -11.31
N THR A 223 12.32 -0.49 -10.24
CA THR A 223 11.18 -1.16 -9.59
C THR A 223 10.18 -0.20 -8.92
N ILE A 224 10.61 1.02 -8.61
CA ILE A 224 9.78 2.04 -7.92
C ILE A 224 9.19 3.06 -8.91
N VAL A 225 9.92 3.26 -10.01
CA VAL A 225 9.66 4.25 -11.05
C VAL A 225 8.77 3.71 -12.19
N ALA A 226 8.63 2.38 -12.28
CA ALA A 226 7.68 1.68 -13.13
C ALA A 226 6.22 1.87 -12.64
#